data_AF-G0R126-F1
#
_entry.id   AF-G0R126-F1
#
_cell.length_a   1.000
_cell.length_b   1.000
_cell.length_c   1.000
_cell.angle_alpha   90.00
_cell.angle_beta   90.00
_cell.angle_gamma   90.00
#
_symmetry.space_group_name_H-M   'P 1'
#
loop_
_entity.id
_entity.type
_entity.pdbx_description
1 polymer ?
#
loop_
_entity_poly.entity_id
_entity_poly.type
_entity_poly.pdbx_seq_one_letter_code
_entity_poly.pdbx_strand_id
1 'polypeptide(L)'
;MKLIIIDKDSQNELKKWKLKENKTYIIGRSVQADIQIQEESLSRKHAQIIISENSVQLQDLNSCKKQKIYYIFFKKMGHLQITKNQIQMKKQALKMKQQQILEIARIIQSLKIKKKLKNIKQMKFQNNKKIYKVIIKIRMKIQKKDLNQKKYQQFNKKRSFYGIKKVLKMIKKFKKKPKFMENQMVINKIKINSLNYWALKKK
;
A
#
# COMPACT_ATOMS: atom_id res chain seq x y z
N MET A 1 -10.62 -53.92 -26.12
CA MET A 1 -9.93 -52.70 -25.60
C MET A 1 -8.43 -52.96 -25.40
N LYS A 2 -7.56 -51.93 -25.32
CA LYS A 2 -6.14 -52.11 -25.00
C LYS A 2 -5.79 -51.41 -23.68
N LEU A 3 -5.09 -52.12 -22.79
CA LEU A 3 -4.44 -51.53 -21.62
C LEU A 3 -2.99 -51.24 -21.96
N ILE A 4 -2.53 -50.04 -21.62
CA ILE A 4 -1.13 -49.64 -21.80
C ILE A 4 -0.64 -49.17 -20.44
N ILE A 5 0.45 -49.76 -19.97
CA ILE A 5 1.16 -49.26 -18.79
C ILE A 5 2.30 -48.38 -19.28
N ILE A 6 2.33 -47.16 -18.74
CA ILE A 6 3.33 -46.15 -19.06
C ILE A 6 4.14 -45.91 -17.79
N ASP A 7 5.47 -45.90 -17.94
CA ASP A 7 6.33 -45.43 -16.87
C ASP A 7 6.11 -43.93 -16.65
N LYS A 8 5.84 -43.54 -15.41
CA LYS A 8 5.55 -42.15 -15.05
C LYS A 8 6.73 -41.23 -15.36
N ASP A 9 7.95 -41.71 -15.17
CA ASP A 9 9.14 -40.86 -15.24
C ASP A 9 9.64 -40.72 -16.68
N SER A 10 9.64 -41.82 -17.45
CA SER A 10 10.13 -41.82 -18.84
C SER A 10 9.06 -41.59 -19.91
N GLN A 11 7.77 -41.67 -19.55
CA GLN A 11 6.63 -41.71 -20.49
C GLN A 11 6.69 -42.85 -21.52
N ASN A 12 7.58 -43.81 -21.36
CA ASN A 12 7.70 -44.95 -22.26
C ASN A 12 6.62 -45.99 -21.97
N GLU A 13 6.10 -46.59 -23.05
CA GLU A 13 5.16 -47.71 -22.94
C GLU A 13 5.92 -48.96 -22.48
N LEU A 14 5.60 -49.48 -21.30
CA LEU A 14 6.27 -50.65 -20.75
C LEU A 14 5.70 -51.95 -21.33
N LYS A 15 4.36 -52.10 -21.28
CA LYS A 15 3.65 -53.32 -21.70
C LYS A 15 2.23 -53.00 -22.15
N LYS A 16 1.69 -53.88 -23.01
CA LYS A 16 0.34 -53.77 -23.59
C LYS A 16 -0.45 -55.08 -23.44
N TRP A 17 -1.73 -54.96 -23.09
CA TRP A 17 -2.65 -56.10 -23.00
C TRP A 17 -3.93 -55.85 -23.81
N LYS A 18 -4.44 -56.90 -24.46
CA LYS A 18 -5.74 -56.89 -25.13
C LYS A 18 -6.81 -57.35 -24.14
N LEU A 19 -7.70 -56.44 -23.76
CA LEU A 19 -8.79 -56.72 -22.84
C LEU A 19 -10.09 -57.01 -23.61
N LYS A 20 -10.83 -58.03 -23.14
CA LYS A 20 -12.15 -58.44 -23.63
C LYS A 20 -13.23 -57.64 -22.91
N GLU A 21 -14.35 -57.42 -23.58
CA GLU A 21 -15.53 -56.77 -23.00
C GLU A 21 -16.23 -57.69 -21.99
N ASN A 22 -17.03 -57.12 -21.10
CA ASN A 22 -17.80 -57.84 -20.06
C ASN A 22 -16.94 -58.78 -19.19
N LYS A 23 -15.70 -58.36 -18.88
CA LYS A 23 -14.75 -59.14 -18.06
C LYS A 23 -14.07 -58.26 -17.02
N THR A 24 -13.80 -58.85 -15.85
CA THR A 24 -12.97 -58.27 -14.80
C THR A 24 -11.54 -58.79 -14.88
N TYR A 25 -10.58 -57.90 -14.65
CA TYR A 25 -9.15 -58.20 -14.66
C TYR A 25 -8.51 -57.72 -13.36
N ILE A 26 -7.80 -58.60 -12.67
CA ILE A 26 -7.01 -58.25 -11.49
C ILE A 26 -5.60 -57.83 -11.92
N ILE A 27 -5.15 -56.68 -11.43
CA ILE A 27 -3.79 -56.17 -11.58
C ILE A 27 -3.06 -56.37 -10.26
N GLY A 28 -1.84 -56.90 -10.30
CA GLY A 28 -0.99 -56.98 -9.13
C GLY A 28 0.36 -57.62 -9.40
N ARG A 29 1.16 -57.78 -8.33
CA ARG A 29 2.46 -58.46 -8.40
C ARG A 29 2.35 -59.98 -8.53
N SER A 30 1.27 -60.56 -8.01
CA SER A 30 1.10 -62.01 -7.96
C SER A 30 1.04 -62.62 -9.36
N VAL A 31 1.61 -63.81 -9.53
CA VAL A 31 1.42 -64.65 -10.73
C VAL A 31 -0.05 -65.04 -10.94
N GLN A 32 -0.87 -64.95 -9.89
CA GLN A 32 -2.31 -65.20 -9.95
C GLN A 32 -3.13 -64.00 -10.47
N ALA A 33 -2.52 -62.84 -10.69
CA ALA A 33 -3.21 -61.68 -11.26
C ALA A 33 -3.37 -61.87 -12.78
N ASP A 34 -4.51 -61.46 -13.35
CA ASP A 34 -4.70 -61.49 -14.81
C ASP A 34 -3.68 -60.61 -15.54
N ILE A 35 -3.25 -59.53 -14.89
CA ILE A 35 -2.26 -58.57 -15.38
C ILE A 35 -1.15 -58.46 -14.34
N GLN A 36 -0.15 -59.31 -14.51
CA GLN A 36 1.01 -59.34 -13.61
C GLN A 36 2.00 -58.21 -13.94
N ILE A 37 2.33 -57.43 -12.92
CA ILE A 37 3.38 -56.41 -12.95
C ILE A 37 4.40 -56.76 -11.88
N GLN A 38 5.63 -57.11 -12.28
CA GLN A 38 6.72 -57.55 -11.40
C GLN A 38 7.37 -56.37 -10.66
N GLU A 39 6.59 -55.62 -9.90
CA GLU A 39 7.02 -54.46 -9.13
C GLU A 39 6.82 -54.73 -7.64
N GLU A 40 7.89 -54.63 -6.85
CA GLU A 40 7.85 -54.94 -5.41
C GLU A 40 7.00 -53.94 -4.59
N SER A 41 6.71 -52.79 -5.18
CA SER A 41 5.73 -51.84 -4.63
C SER A 41 4.28 -52.28 -4.83
N LEU A 42 3.95 -53.06 -5.86
CA LEU A 42 2.55 -53.45 -6.06
C LEU A 42 2.12 -54.55 -5.09
N SER A 43 0.89 -54.43 -4.58
CA SER A 43 0.26 -55.49 -3.80
C SER A 43 0.01 -56.74 -4.68
N ARG A 44 -0.13 -57.91 -4.04
CA ARG A 44 -0.37 -59.17 -4.76
C ARG A 44 -1.62 -59.09 -5.64
N LYS A 45 -2.69 -58.49 -5.10
CA LYS A 45 -3.89 -58.03 -5.80
C LYS A 45 -4.01 -56.54 -5.47
N HIS A 46 -3.64 -55.67 -6.40
CA HIS A 46 -3.53 -54.24 -6.15
C HIS A 46 -4.81 -53.51 -6.56
N ALA A 47 -5.26 -53.73 -7.79
CA ALA A 47 -6.48 -53.13 -8.31
C ALA A 47 -7.22 -54.12 -9.20
N GLN A 48 -8.48 -53.85 -9.49
CA GLN A 48 -9.25 -54.55 -10.51
C GLN A 48 -9.81 -53.59 -11.55
N ILE A 49 -9.84 -54.04 -12.80
CA ILE A 49 -10.48 -53.37 -13.91
C ILE A 49 -11.77 -54.12 -14.20
N ILE A 50 -12.91 -53.44 -14.15
CA ILE A 50 -14.21 -53.98 -14.56
C ILE A 50 -14.54 -53.35 -15.91
N ILE A 51 -14.66 -54.19 -16.95
CA ILE A 51 -15.00 -53.74 -18.29
C ILE A 51 -16.42 -54.19 -18.57
N SER A 52 -17.32 -53.22 -18.74
CA SER A 52 -18.67 -53.42 -19.24
C SER A 52 -18.75 -52.91 -20.68
N GLU A 53 -19.84 -53.20 -21.38
CA GLU A 53 -20.07 -52.76 -22.78
C GLU A 53 -19.80 -51.26 -22.97
N ASN A 54 -20.25 -50.43 -22.02
CA ASN A 54 -20.23 -48.98 -22.14
C ASN A 54 -19.26 -48.26 -21.18
N SER A 55 -18.65 -48.97 -20.23
CA SER A 55 -17.84 -48.37 -19.18
C SER A 55 -16.64 -49.18 -18.80
N VAL A 56 -15.61 -48.49 -18.31
CA VAL A 56 -14.42 -49.09 -17.73
C VAL A 56 -14.26 -48.49 -16.34
N GLN A 57 -14.27 -49.35 -15.32
CA GLN A 57 -14.09 -48.95 -13.94
C GLN A 57 -12.76 -49.51 -13.44
N LEU A 58 -12.03 -48.71 -12.68
CA LEU A 58 -10.82 -49.11 -11.97
C LEU A 58 -11.11 -49.00 -10.47
N GLN A 59 -10.96 -50.11 -9.74
CA GLN A 59 -11.20 -50.18 -8.31
C GLN A 59 -9.94 -50.64 -7.59
N ASP A 60 -9.49 -49.89 -6.60
CA ASP A 60 -8.40 -50.30 -5.70
C ASP A 60 -8.90 -51.40 -4.75
N LEU A 61 -8.10 -52.45 -4.55
CA LEU A 61 -8.45 -53.61 -3.71
C LEU A 61 -7.78 -53.51 -2.33
N ASN A 62 -7.88 -52.35 -1.69
CA ASN A 62 -7.28 -52.05 -0.39
C ASN A 62 -5.77 -52.29 -0.35
N SER A 63 -5.03 -51.65 -1.26
CA SER A 63 -3.57 -51.77 -1.28
C SER A 63 -2.96 -51.20 0.02
N CYS A 64 -2.35 -52.05 0.86
CA CYS A 64 -1.87 -51.68 2.20
C CYS A 64 -0.71 -50.67 2.22
N LYS A 65 -0.12 -50.32 1.07
CA LYS A 65 1.03 -49.42 0.97
C LYS A 65 0.67 -48.17 0.18
N LYS A 66 0.90 -47.00 0.77
CA LYS A 66 0.94 -45.69 0.07
C LYS A 66 2.09 -45.72 -0.94
N GLN A 67 1.88 -46.19 -2.16
CA GLN A 67 2.96 -46.37 -3.14
C GLN A 67 2.66 -45.74 -4.50
N LYS A 68 3.76 -45.57 -5.26
CA LYS A 68 3.85 -44.85 -6.55
C LYS A 68 2.57 -45.07 -7.37
N ILE A 69 1.84 -43.97 -7.56
CA ILE A 69 0.63 -43.95 -8.38
C ILE A 69 1.07 -44.16 -9.83
N TYR A 70 0.88 -45.38 -10.35
CA TYR A 70 0.95 -45.63 -11.77
C TYR A 70 -0.33 -45.06 -12.41
N TYR A 71 -0.20 -44.20 -13.41
CA TYR A 71 -1.34 -43.73 -14.17
C TYR A 71 -1.76 -44.83 -15.14
N ILE A 72 -2.86 -45.51 -14.82
CA ILE A 72 -3.46 -46.48 -15.73
C ILE A 72 -4.28 -45.70 -16.77
N PHE A 73 -3.71 -45.52 -17.96
CA PHE A 73 -4.42 -44.91 -19.07
C PHE A 73 -5.22 -45.95 -19.85
N PHE A 74 -6.54 -45.80 -19.83
CA PHE A 74 -7.42 -46.56 -20.72
C PHE A 74 -7.55 -45.82 -22.05
N LYS A 75 -6.83 -46.30 -23.07
CA LYS A 75 -7.10 -45.87 -24.45
C LYS A 75 -8.21 -46.77 -25.01
N LYS A 76 -9.47 -46.34 -24.91
CA LYS A 76 -10.56 -46.97 -25.66
C LYS A 76 -10.18 -46.83 -27.14
N MET A 77 -9.86 -47.96 -27.79
CA MET A 77 -9.59 -48.04 -29.23
C MET A 77 -10.86 -47.93 -30.09
N GLY A 78 -12.00 -47.62 -29.48
CA GLY A 78 -13.19 -47.18 -30.21
C GLY A 78 -13.08 -45.68 -30.41
N HIS A 79 -13.45 -45.19 -31.59
CA HIS A 79 -13.72 -43.79 -31.86
C HIS A 79 -14.39 -43.15 -30.63
N LEU A 80 -13.61 -42.45 -29.80
CA LEU A 80 -14.15 -41.36 -29.03
C LEU A 80 -14.54 -40.37 -30.12
N GLN A 81 -15.77 -40.50 -30.63
CA GLN A 81 -16.44 -39.41 -31.30
C GLN A 81 -16.63 -38.35 -30.22
N ILE A 82 -15.54 -37.71 -29.81
CA ILE A 82 -15.61 -36.35 -29.34
C ILE A 82 -16.17 -35.64 -30.56
N THR A 83 -17.49 -35.47 -30.55
CA THR A 83 -18.17 -34.83 -31.65
C THR A 83 -17.49 -33.48 -31.87
N LYS A 84 -17.42 -33.01 -33.11
CA LYS A 84 -16.84 -31.69 -33.41
C LYS A 84 -17.43 -30.62 -32.47
N ASN A 85 -18.69 -30.80 -32.07
CA ASN A 85 -19.41 -30.03 -31.06
C ASN A 85 -18.76 -30.08 -29.66
N GLN A 86 -18.38 -31.23 -29.12
CA GLN A 86 -17.71 -31.31 -27.80
C GLN A 86 -16.34 -30.63 -27.81
N ILE A 87 -15.58 -30.72 -28.91
CA ILE A 87 -14.32 -29.98 -29.07
C ILE A 87 -14.59 -28.47 -29.12
N GLN A 88 -15.59 -28.06 -29.90
CA GLN A 88 -15.98 -26.65 -30.02
C GLN A 88 -16.45 -26.07 -28.68
N MET A 89 -17.25 -26.80 -27.92
CA MET A 89 -17.67 -26.40 -26.58
C MET A 89 -16.49 -26.25 -25.63
N LYS A 90 -15.53 -27.20 -25.64
CA LYS A 90 -14.30 -27.07 -24.82
C LYS A 90 -13.47 -25.86 -25.23
N LYS A 91 -13.33 -25.58 -26.53
CA LYS A 91 -12.64 -24.38 -27.04
C LYS A 91 -13.35 -23.08 -26.62
N GLN A 92 -14.68 -23.04 -26.70
CA GLN A 92 -15.48 -21.90 -26.27
C GLN A 92 -15.35 -21.68 -24.75
N ALA A 93 -15.44 -22.74 -23.95
CA ALA A 93 -15.24 -22.66 -22.50
C ALA A 93 -13.84 -22.14 -22.13
N LEU A 94 -12.80 -22.59 -22.86
CA LEU A 94 -11.44 -22.08 -22.66
C LEU A 94 -11.33 -20.59 -23.01
N LYS A 95 -11.96 -20.16 -24.12
CA LYS A 95 -11.99 -18.75 -24.54
C LYS A 95 -12.71 -17.87 -23.51
N MET A 96 -13.84 -18.34 -22.96
CA MET A 96 -14.55 -17.64 -21.89
C MET A 96 -13.71 -17.50 -20.62
N LYS A 97 -13.00 -18.56 -20.21
CA LYS A 97 -12.07 -18.50 -19.06
C LYS A 97 -10.95 -17.48 -19.29
N GLN A 98 -10.37 -17.43 -20.50
CA GLN A 98 -9.34 -16.45 -20.84
C GLN A 98 -9.86 -15.01 -20.78
N GLN A 99 -11.10 -14.77 -21.25
CA GLN A 99 -11.74 -13.46 -21.18
C GLN A 99 -11.98 -13.02 -19.72
N GLN A 100 -12.47 -13.92 -18.85
CA GLN A 100 -12.64 -13.65 -17.43
C GLN A 100 -11.32 -13.30 -16.73
N ILE A 101 -10.23 -14.02 -17.05
CA ILE A 101 -8.89 -13.72 -16.52
C ILE A 101 -8.43 -12.32 -16.93
N LEU A 102 -8.62 -11.95 -18.19
CA LEU A 102 -8.27 -10.61 -18.69
C LEU A 102 -9.09 -9.50 -18.00
N GLU A 103 -10.36 -9.74 -17.73
CA GLU A 103 -11.22 -8.80 -17.02
C GLU A 103 -10.77 -8.59 -15.56
N ILE A 104 -10.48 -9.67 -14.85
CA ILE A 104 -9.94 -9.63 -13.48
C ILE A 104 -8.62 -8.84 -13.44
N ALA A 105 -7.73 -9.05 -14.42
CA ALA A 105 -6.47 -8.33 -14.51
C ALA A 105 -6.66 -6.81 -14.66
N ARG A 106 -7.63 -6.38 -15.49
CA ARG A 106 -7.99 -4.96 -15.65
C ARG A 106 -8.52 -4.35 -14.34
N ILE A 107 -9.38 -5.08 -13.63
CA ILE A 107 -9.91 -4.64 -12.33
C ILE A 107 -8.77 -4.42 -11.34
N ILE A 108 -7.85 -5.38 -11.20
CA ILE A 108 -6.69 -5.28 -10.30
C ILE A 108 -5.83 -4.06 -10.65
N GLN A 109 -5.56 -3.83 -11.93
CA GLN A 109 -4.78 -2.67 -12.38
C GLN A 109 -5.46 -1.34 -12.00
N SER A 110 -6.78 -1.24 -12.18
CA SER A 110 -7.55 -0.04 -11.79
C SER A 110 -7.49 0.22 -10.28
N LEU A 111 -7.52 -0.83 -9.45
CA LEU A 111 -7.43 -0.73 -8.00
C LEU A 111 -6.05 -0.26 -7.55
N LYS A 112 -4.97 -0.76 -8.19
CA LYS A 112 -3.60 -0.28 -7.93
C LYS A 112 -3.45 1.22 -8.21
N ILE A 113 -4.02 1.69 -9.33
CA ILE A 113 -4.03 3.13 -9.69
C ILE A 113 -4.80 3.94 -8.64
N LYS A 114 -6.00 3.51 -8.25
CA LYS A 114 -6.80 4.18 -7.20
C LYS A 114 -6.04 4.29 -5.87
N LYS A 115 -5.34 3.23 -5.45
CA LYS A 115 -4.51 3.23 -4.23
C LYS A 115 -3.36 4.24 -4.33
N LYS A 116 -2.66 4.30 -5.47
CA LYS A 116 -1.58 5.27 -5.72
C LYS A 116 -2.09 6.72 -5.66
N LEU A 117 -3.25 7.00 -6.26
CA LEU A 117 -3.89 8.32 -6.22
C LEU A 117 -4.29 8.73 -4.79
N LYS A 118 -4.81 7.81 -3.97
CA LYS A 118 -5.13 8.06 -2.56
C LYS A 118 -3.88 8.46 -1.77
N ASN A 119 -2.76 7.77 -1.98
CA ASN A 119 -1.49 8.10 -1.34
C ASN A 119 -0.98 9.49 -1.76
N ILE A 120 -1.06 9.83 -3.06
CA ILE A 120 -0.69 11.17 -3.56
C ILE A 120 -1.53 12.26 -2.90
N LYS A 121 -2.85 12.06 -2.78
CA LYS A 121 -3.75 13.01 -2.09
C LYS A 121 -3.37 13.18 -0.61
N GLN A 122 -3.04 12.10 0.08
CA GLN A 122 -2.59 12.15 1.49
C GLN A 122 -1.26 12.90 1.63
N MET A 123 -0.28 12.66 0.76
CA MET A 123 1.01 13.39 0.78
C MET A 123 0.81 14.89 0.54
N LYS A 124 -0.03 15.27 -0.44
CA LYS A 124 -0.37 16.68 -0.68
C LYS A 124 -1.02 17.33 0.54
N PHE A 125 -1.94 16.63 1.21
CA PHE A 125 -2.57 17.11 2.44
C PHE A 125 -1.55 17.30 3.58
N GLN A 126 -0.65 16.35 3.79
CA GLN A 126 0.41 16.45 4.81
C GLN A 126 1.38 17.60 4.52
N ASN A 127 1.77 17.81 3.26
CA ASN A 127 2.63 18.91 2.86
C ASN A 127 1.95 20.26 3.08
N ASN A 128 0.68 20.40 2.70
CA ASN A 128 -0.10 21.61 2.99
C ASN A 128 -0.18 21.87 4.50
N LYS A 129 -0.41 20.84 5.32
CA LYS A 129 -0.40 20.97 6.79
C LYS A 129 0.93 21.47 7.34
N LYS A 130 2.07 21.03 6.77
CA LYS A 130 3.41 21.54 7.12
C LYS A 130 3.55 23.02 6.74
N ILE A 131 3.11 23.41 5.55
CA ILE A 131 3.13 24.81 5.08
C ILE A 131 2.29 25.69 6.02
N TYR A 132 1.05 25.29 6.34
CA TYR A 132 0.20 26.02 7.29
C TYR A 132 0.84 26.19 8.67
N LYS A 133 1.51 25.14 9.20
CA LYS A 133 2.25 25.25 10.46
C LYS A 133 3.38 26.29 10.40
N VAL A 134 4.09 26.39 9.28
CA VAL A 134 5.15 27.40 9.08
C VAL A 134 4.55 28.81 9.03
N ILE A 135 3.47 29.00 8.27
CA ILE A 135 2.76 30.30 8.18
C ILE A 135 2.27 30.74 9.56
N ILE A 136 1.67 29.84 10.35
CA ILE A 136 1.24 30.15 11.72
C ILE A 136 2.43 30.58 12.60
N LYS A 137 3.57 29.88 12.52
CA LYS A 137 4.79 30.25 13.25
C LYS A 137 5.31 31.64 12.85
N ILE A 138 5.31 31.96 11.55
CA ILE A 138 5.72 33.28 11.05
C ILE A 138 4.77 34.36 11.59
N ARG A 139 3.45 34.14 11.49
CA ARG A 139 2.43 35.07 12.00
C ARG A 139 2.59 35.34 13.50
N MET A 140 2.83 34.30 14.30
CA MET A 140 3.10 34.46 15.73
C MET A 140 4.38 35.25 16.01
N LYS A 141 5.45 35.04 15.21
CA LYS A 141 6.69 35.83 15.35
C LYS A 141 6.48 37.31 15.03
N ILE A 142 5.71 37.62 13.98
CA ILE A 142 5.36 38.99 13.61
C ILE A 142 4.56 39.66 14.74
N GLN A 143 3.50 38.99 15.24
CA GLN A 143 2.68 39.53 16.35
C GLN A 143 3.51 39.79 17.63
N LYS A 144 4.46 38.91 17.97
CA LYS A 144 5.36 39.13 19.11
C LYS A 144 6.26 40.35 18.91
N LYS A 145 6.78 40.57 17.69
CA LYS A 145 7.58 41.77 17.37
C LYS A 145 6.75 43.04 17.53
N ASP A 146 5.53 43.07 17.01
CA ASP A 146 4.62 44.22 17.12
C ASP A 146 4.27 44.54 18.58
N LEU A 147 4.00 43.52 19.39
CA LEU A 147 3.75 43.66 20.83
C LEU A 147 4.96 44.27 21.56
N ASN A 148 6.16 43.81 21.25
CA ASN A 148 7.39 44.34 21.85
C ASN A 148 7.64 45.79 21.43
N GLN A 149 7.36 46.14 20.17
CA GLN A 149 7.49 47.51 19.68
C GLN A 149 6.49 48.45 20.36
N LYS A 150 5.23 48.03 20.53
CA LYS A 150 4.22 48.77 21.30
C LYS A 150 4.65 48.97 22.76
N LYS A 151 5.19 47.93 23.42
CA LYS A 151 5.74 48.02 24.78
C LYS A 151 6.90 49.01 24.87
N TYR A 152 7.83 49.00 23.91
CA TYR A 152 8.94 49.95 23.84
C TYR A 152 8.46 51.39 23.67
N GLN A 153 7.48 51.63 22.78
CA GLN A 153 6.86 52.94 22.60
C GLN A 153 6.16 53.43 23.88
N GLN A 154 5.43 52.55 24.58
CA GLN A 154 4.81 52.88 25.86
C GLN A 154 5.85 53.21 26.94
N PHE A 155 6.95 52.45 27.00
CA PHE A 155 8.05 52.71 27.93
C PHE A 155 8.71 54.06 27.67
N ASN A 156 8.95 54.42 26.41
CA ASN A 156 9.49 55.72 26.03
C ASN A 156 8.53 56.88 26.34
N LYS A 157 7.21 56.70 26.15
CA LYS A 157 6.19 57.67 26.59
C LYS A 157 6.22 57.87 28.11
N LYS A 158 6.39 56.79 28.90
CA LYS A 158 6.52 56.90 30.37
C LYS A 158 7.81 57.60 30.78
N ARG A 159 8.94 57.32 30.11
CA ARG A 159 10.22 58.00 30.35
C ARG A 159 10.17 59.50 30.05
N SER A 160 9.56 59.91 28.94
CA SER A 160 9.40 61.34 28.63
C SER A 160 8.52 62.03 29.68
N PHE A 161 7.47 61.36 30.15
CA PHE A 161 6.62 61.89 31.23
C PHE A 161 7.37 62.04 32.57
N TYR A 162 8.23 61.07 32.93
CA TYR A 162 9.07 61.16 34.13
C TYR A 162 10.15 62.25 34.02
N GLY A 163 10.78 62.39 32.84
CA GLY A 163 11.72 63.47 32.57
C GLY A 163 11.06 64.84 32.68
N ILE A 164 9.89 65.00 32.07
CA ILE A 164 9.09 66.23 32.13
C ILE A 164 8.63 66.52 33.57
N LYS A 165 8.14 65.53 34.33
CA LYS A 165 7.78 65.71 35.75
C LYS A 165 8.98 66.12 36.61
N LYS A 166 10.17 65.56 36.37
CA LYS A 166 11.41 65.91 37.09
C LYS A 166 11.85 67.34 36.77
N VAL A 167 11.82 67.74 35.50
CA VAL A 167 12.11 69.12 35.06
C VAL A 167 11.08 70.11 35.64
N LEU A 168 9.79 69.79 35.61
CA LEU A 168 8.74 70.62 36.22
C LEU A 168 8.90 70.76 37.74
N LYS A 169 9.30 69.69 38.44
CA LYS A 169 9.66 69.75 39.88
C LYS A 169 10.87 70.67 40.11
N MET A 170 11.89 70.61 39.26
CA MET A 170 13.04 71.53 39.33
C MET A 170 12.60 72.98 39.10
N ILE A 171 11.84 73.26 38.04
CA ILE A 171 11.32 74.60 37.75
C ILE A 171 10.48 75.14 38.90
N LYS A 172 9.61 74.32 39.51
CA LYS A 172 8.82 74.73 40.70
C LYS A 172 9.70 75.00 41.93
N LYS A 173 10.79 74.24 42.14
CA LYS A 173 11.79 74.54 43.19
C LYS A 173 12.52 75.85 42.93
N PHE A 174 12.87 76.14 41.67
CA PHE A 174 13.49 77.41 41.28
C PHE A 174 12.55 78.61 41.45
N LYS A 175 11.26 78.46 41.16
CA LYS A 175 10.25 79.54 41.34
C LYS A 175 9.96 79.89 42.82
N LYS A 176 10.31 79.02 43.77
CA LYS A 176 10.09 79.27 45.21
C LYS A 176 11.27 79.99 45.90
N LYS A 177 12.37 80.28 45.20
CA LYS A 177 13.43 81.13 45.74
C LYS A 177 13.18 82.58 45.29
N PRO A 178 12.89 83.53 46.20
CA PRO A 178 12.77 84.92 45.82
C PRO A 178 14.16 85.52 45.54
N LYS A 179 14.21 86.26 44.42
CA LYS A 179 15.16 87.33 44.03
C LYS A 179 16.65 87.00 44.02
N PHE A 180 17.21 86.83 42.82
CA PHE A 180 18.31 87.68 42.33
C PHE A 180 18.16 87.81 40.79
N MET A 181 18.21 89.05 40.30
CA MET A 181 17.81 89.49 38.96
C MET A 181 18.75 89.10 37.80
N GLU A 182 19.47 87.98 37.86
CA GLU A 182 20.36 87.55 36.75
C GLU A 182 19.80 86.44 35.85
N ASN A 183 18.66 85.83 36.21
CA ASN A 183 18.18 84.62 35.52
C ASN A 183 17.34 84.83 34.26
N GLN A 184 17.06 86.08 33.85
CA GLN A 184 16.29 86.34 32.62
C GLN A 184 17.05 85.89 31.36
N MET A 185 18.38 86.04 31.35
CA MET A 185 19.23 85.61 30.22
C MET A 185 19.32 84.08 30.09
N VAL A 186 19.40 83.34 31.20
CA VAL A 186 19.49 81.87 31.17
C VAL A 186 18.17 81.24 30.68
N ILE A 187 17.02 81.82 31.06
CA ILE A 187 15.71 81.35 30.59
C ILE A 187 15.53 81.57 29.07
N ASN A 188 16.05 82.68 28.53
CA ASN A 188 16.00 82.93 27.08
C ASN A 188 16.94 81.99 26.30
N LYS A 189 18.13 81.68 26.83
CA LYS A 189 19.08 80.74 26.22
C LYS A 189 18.53 79.29 26.17
N ILE A 190 17.77 78.88 27.18
CA ILE A 190 17.11 77.55 27.21
C ILE A 190 15.93 77.49 26.22
N LYS A 191 15.14 78.58 26.08
CA LYS A 191 14.05 78.64 25.09
C LYS A 191 14.56 78.47 23.65
N ILE A 192 15.66 79.14 23.29
CA ILE A 192 16.25 79.06 21.94
C ILE A 192 16.73 77.63 21.62
N ASN A 193 17.41 76.97 22.56
CA ASN A 193 17.87 75.59 22.35
C ASN A 193 16.72 74.57 22.26
N SER A 194 15.59 74.80 22.95
CA SER A 194 14.43 73.92 22.86
C SER A 194 13.66 74.02 21.54
N LEU A 195 13.68 75.19 20.89
CA LEU A 195 13.08 75.40 19.56
C LEU A 195 13.92 74.75 18.45
N ASN A 196 15.25 74.86 18.53
CA ASN A 196 16.16 74.21 17.57
C ASN A 196 16.10 72.67 17.63
N TYR A 197 15.91 72.11 18.83
CA TYR A 197 15.76 70.66 19.00
C TYR A 197 14.48 70.09 18.38
N TRP A 198 13.41 70.90 18.27
CA TRP A 198 12.16 70.50 17.60
C TRP A 198 12.23 70.66 16.08
N ALA A 199 13.01 71.62 15.56
CA ALA A 199 13.22 71.82 14.13
C ALA A 199 14.02 70.66 13.48
N LEU A 200 15.00 70.09 14.20
CA LEU A 200 15.82 68.97 13.72
C LEU A 200 15.09 67.61 13.68
N LYS A 201 13.91 67.50 14.30
CA LYS A 201 13.14 66.24 14.39
C LYS A 201 11.99 66.14 13.37
N LYS A 202 11.81 67.17 12.53
CA LYS A 202 10.79 67.24 11.46
C LYS A 202 11.38 67.09 10.05
N LYS A 203 12.67 66.80 9.93
CA LYS A 203 13.30 66.24 8.72
C LYS A 203 13.49 64.74 8.94
#